data_AF-A0AAV6Z8V1-F1
#
_entry.id   AF-A0AAV6Z8V1-F1
#
_cell.length_a   1.000
_cell.length_b   1.000
_cell.length_c   1.000
_cell.angle_alpha   90.00
_cell.angle_beta   90.00
_cell.angle_gamma   90.00
#
_symmetry.space_group_name_H-M   'P 1'
#
loop_
_entity.id
_entity.type
_entity.pdbx_description
1 polymer ?
#
loop_
_entity_poly.entity_id
_entity_poly.type
_entity_poly.pdbx_seq_one_letter_code
_entity_poly.pdbx_strand_id
1 'polypeptide(L)'
;MYVKMIEVDPTAPTEEENQQRAVTKPRYMTWRETISSTATLGFRIEGIKKEDGSVNKDFKKTKSREQVMAAFREFTKANANILKSYLSRLEDIRRTLEQSVFFKTHEVIGSSLLFIHDKKEQAKVWMIDFGKTTPLPEGQELDHRVSWVEGNREDGYLYGLDNLIDILREMADETDAN
;
A
#
# COMPACT_ATOMS: atom_id res chain seq x y z
N MET A 1 1.52 3.43 -21.22
CA MET A 1 1.19 2.36 -20.24
C MET A 1 1.47 0.98 -20.80
N TYR A 2 1.12 0.72 -22.08
CA TYR A 2 1.42 -0.54 -22.77
C TYR A 2 2.88 -0.97 -22.65
N VAL A 3 3.84 -0.09 -23.00
CA VAL A 3 5.29 -0.38 -22.88
C VAL A 3 5.69 -0.84 -21.47
N LYS A 4 5.17 -0.17 -20.43
CA LYS A 4 5.44 -0.56 -19.03
C LYS A 4 4.80 -1.90 -18.65
N MET A 5 3.68 -2.26 -19.28
CA MET A 5 3.03 -3.54 -19.05
C MET A 5 3.88 -4.67 -19.62
N ILE A 6 4.30 -4.56 -20.87
CA ILE A 6 5.14 -5.58 -21.54
C ILE A 6 6.53 -5.72 -20.91
N GLU A 7 7.11 -4.63 -20.39
CA GLU A 7 8.40 -4.67 -19.67
C GLU A 7 8.33 -5.55 -18.42
N VAL A 8 7.15 -5.64 -17.79
CA VAL A 8 6.93 -6.43 -16.58
C VAL A 8 6.45 -7.83 -16.93
N ASP A 9 5.52 -7.93 -17.87
CA ASP A 9 4.92 -9.18 -18.35
C ASP A 9 4.51 -9.04 -19.83
N PRO A 10 5.30 -9.60 -20.76
CA PRO A 10 4.99 -9.57 -22.20
C PRO A 10 3.69 -10.27 -22.58
N THR A 11 3.15 -11.14 -21.71
CA THR A 11 1.95 -11.93 -21.97
C THR A 11 0.67 -11.28 -21.41
N ALA A 12 0.80 -10.18 -20.68
CA ALA A 12 -0.32 -9.50 -20.03
C ALA A 12 -1.29 -8.74 -20.96
N PRO A 13 -0.85 -8.10 -22.07
CA PRO A 13 -1.78 -7.46 -22.99
C PRO A 13 -2.57 -8.47 -23.82
N THR A 14 -3.82 -8.14 -24.12
CA THR A 14 -4.64 -8.87 -25.08
C THR A 14 -4.13 -8.68 -26.52
N GLU A 15 -4.60 -9.51 -27.44
CA GLU A 15 -4.25 -9.41 -28.86
C GLU A 15 -4.59 -8.03 -29.45
N GLU A 16 -5.75 -7.47 -29.11
CA GLU A 16 -6.16 -6.13 -29.54
C GLU A 16 -5.24 -5.04 -28.97
N GLU A 17 -4.88 -5.12 -27.69
CA GLU A 17 -3.94 -4.19 -27.04
C GLU A 17 -2.54 -4.26 -27.68
N ASN A 18 -2.09 -5.45 -28.08
CA ASN A 18 -0.83 -5.67 -28.80
C ASN A 18 -0.85 -5.04 -30.19
N GLN A 19 -1.95 -5.24 -30.94
CA GLN A 19 -2.13 -4.64 -32.27
C GLN A 19 -2.13 -3.12 -32.21
N GLN A 20 -2.84 -2.54 -31.23
CA GLN A 20 -2.91 -1.09 -31.03
C GLN A 20 -1.66 -0.51 -30.35
N ARG A 21 -0.80 -1.36 -29.77
CA ARG A 21 0.34 -0.98 -28.91
C ARG A 21 -0.07 0.00 -27.80
N ALA A 22 -1.28 -0.18 -27.28
CA ALA A 22 -1.91 0.72 -26.33
C ALA A 22 -2.73 -0.06 -25.30
N VAL A 23 -2.82 0.48 -24.09
CA VAL A 23 -3.74 0.02 -23.04
C VAL A 23 -4.33 1.25 -22.38
N THR A 24 -5.60 1.16 -21.97
CA THR A 24 -6.25 2.25 -21.24
C THR A 24 -5.67 2.36 -19.83
N LYS A 25 -5.84 3.53 -19.21
CA LYS A 25 -5.38 3.75 -17.83
C LYS A 25 -6.08 2.85 -16.81
N PRO A 26 -7.42 2.70 -16.79
CA PRO A 26 -8.10 1.78 -15.88
C PRO A 26 -7.62 0.34 -16.01
N ARG A 27 -7.44 -0.14 -17.25
CA ARG A 27 -6.93 -1.47 -17.56
C ARG A 27 -5.50 -1.71 -17.05
N TYR A 28 -4.61 -0.74 -17.23
CA TYR A 28 -3.25 -0.79 -16.68
C TYR A 28 -3.25 -0.78 -15.14
N MET A 29 -4.09 0.05 -14.51
CA MET A 29 -4.19 0.12 -13.05
C MET A 29 -4.72 -1.19 -12.46
N THR A 30 -5.79 -1.75 -13.03
CA THR A 30 -6.35 -3.04 -12.62
C THR A 30 -5.31 -4.15 -12.72
N TRP A 31 -4.58 -4.23 -13.83
CA TRP A 31 -3.50 -5.22 -13.97
C TRP A 31 -2.38 -5.02 -12.95
N ARG A 32 -1.94 -3.77 -12.72
CA ARG A 32 -0.94 -3.44 -11.69
C ARG A 32 -1.37 -3.91 -10.30
N GLU A 33 -2.65 -3.81 -9.98
CA GLU A 33 -3.19 -4.28 -8.71
C GLU A 33 -3.12 -5.81 -8.60
N THR A 34 -3.37 -6.54 -9.70
CA THR A 34 -3.32 -8.02 -9.71
C THR A 34 -1.91 -8.62 -9.58
N ILE A 35 -0.89 -7.90 -10.01
CA ILE A 35 0.52 -8.36 -9.97
C ILE A 35 1.27 -7.88 -8.74
N SER A 36 0.67 -7.01 -7.93
CA SER A 36 1.20 -6.53 -6.66
C SER A 36 0.33 -7.01 -5.50
N SER A 37 0.68 -6.62 -4.29
CA SER A 37 -0.09 -6.94 -3.09
C SER A 37 -1.40 -6.14 -2.97
N THR A 38 -1.70 -5.17 -3.85
CA THR A 38 -2.89 -4.33 -3.69
C THR A 38 -4.18 -5.16 -3.74
N ALA A 39 -4.33 -6.07 -4.71
CA ALA A 39 -5.55 -6.86 -4.83
C ALA A 39 -5.78 -7.85 -3.66
N THR A 40 -4.72 -8.28 -2.97
CA THR A 40 -4.82 -9.33 -1.93
C THR A 40 -4.68 -8.77 -0.52
N LEU A 41 -3.87 -7.73 -0.32
CA LEU A 41 -3.52 -7.15 0.97
C LEU A 41 -3.96 -5.69 1.10
N GLY A 42 -4.59 -5.07 0.10
CA GLY A 42 -5.11 -3.69 0.18
C GLY A 42 -4.06 -2.58 0.11
N PHE A 43 -2.76 -2.91 0.00
CA PHE A 43 -1.68 -1.94 -0.18
C PHE A 43 -0.56 -2.52 -1.04
N ARG A 44 0.41 -1.69 -1.42
CA ARG A 44 1.67 -2.14 -2.05
C ARG A 44 2.82 -1.20 -1.70
N ILE A 45 4.04 -1.71 -1.76
CA ILE A 45 5.25 -0.92 -1.60
C ILE A 45 5.56 -0.24 -2.94
N GLU A 46 5.69 1.09 -2.96
CA GLU A 46 6.07 1.83 -4.17
C GLU A 46 7.59 2.05 -4.26
N GLY A 47 8.26 2.20 -3.12
CA GLY A 47 9.70 2.37 -3.08
C GLY A 47 10.27 2.47 -1.68
N ILE A 48 11.57 2.24 -1.57
CA ILE A 48 12.34 2.27 -0.33
C ILE A 48 13.62 3.05 -0.60
N LYS A 49 13.93 4.02 0.26
CA LYS A 49 15.23 4.70 0.31
C LYS A 49 15.97 4.25 1.55
N LYS A 50 17.19 3.75 1.38
CA LYS A 50 18.03 3.27 2.47
C LYS A 50 18.98 4.35 2.98
N GLU A 51 19.60 4.08 4.14
CA GLU A 51 20.57 4.97 4.77
C GLU A 51 21.83 5.20 3.93
N ASP A 52 22.21 4.24 3.10
CA ASP A 52 23.34 4.34 2.15
C ASP A 52 23.02 5.22 0.92
N GLY A 53 21.80 5.78 0.86
CA GLY A 53 21.33 6.62 -0.23
C GLY A 53 20.75 5.84 -1.40
N SER A 54 20.84 4.51 -1.42
CA SER A 54 20.24 3.69 -2.47
C SER A 54 18.72 3.79 -2.44
N VAL A 55 18.12 3.78 -3.63
CA VAL A 55 16.68 3.86 -3.82
C VAL A 55 16.22 2.64 -4.62
N ASN A 56 15.41 1.79 -3.99
CA ASN A 56 14.75 0.67 -4.67
C ASN A 56 13.31 1.08 -4.99
N LYS A 57 12.90 0.91 -6.25
CA LYS A 57 11.50 1.11 -6.71
C LYS A 57 10.97 -0.13 -7.42
N ASP A 58 11.63 -1.27 -7.28
CA ASP A 58 11.33 -2.49 -8.01
C ASP A 58 10.45 -3.46 -7.22
N PHE A 59 9.28 -2.98 -6.86
CA PHE A 59 8.27 -3.73 -6.09
C PHE A 59 7.04 -4.10 -6.94
N LYS A 60 7.14 -4.03 -8.27
CA LYS A 60 5.98 -4.22 -9.17
C LYS A 60 5.39 -5.62 -9.09
N LYS A 61 6.20 -6.61 -8.71
CA LYS A 61 5.84 -8.02 -8.52
C LYS A 61 5.87 -8.47 -7.05
N THR A 62 6.03 -7.53 -6.12
CA THR A 62 5.93 -7.81 -4.68
C THR A 62 4.46 -7.98 -4.34
N LYS A 63 4.04 -9.24 -4.16
CA LYS A 63 2.63 -9.62 -4.07
C LYS A 63 2.29 -10.39 -2.81
N SER A 64 3.09 -11.39 -2.49
CA SER A 64 2.86 -12.27 -1.34
C SER A 64 3.20 -11.58 -0.02
N ARG A 65 2.58 -12.05 1.08
CA ARG A 65 2.84 -11.55 2.43
C ARG A 65 4.32 -11.71 2.78
N GLU A 66 4.93 -12.83 2.40
CA GLU A 66 6.32 -13.16 2.65
C GLU A 66 7.28 -12.20 1.93
N GLN A 67 6.96 -11.83 0.68
CA GLN A 67 7.75 -10.83 -0.06
C GLN A 67 7.64 -9.43 0.57
N VAL A 68 6.45 -9.07 1.07
CA VAL A 68 6.24 -7.81 1.79
C VAL A 68 7.02 -7.79 3.11
N MET A 69 6.93 -8.87 3.90
CA MET A 69 7.73 -9.03 5.13
C MET A 69 9.22 -8.95 4.85
N ALA A 70 9.70 -9.59 3.78
CA ALA A 70 11.12 -9.52 3.39
C ALA A 70 11.56 -8.07 3.08
N ALA A 71 10.74 -7.31 2.36
CA ALA A 71 11.02 -5.91 2.06
C ALA A 71 11.03 -5.04 3.34
N PHE A 72 10.09 -5.25 4.27
CA PHE A 72 10.12 -4.56 5.56
C PHE A 72 11.31 -4.97 6.41
N ARG A 73 11.68 -6.26 6.43
CA ARG A 73 12.82 -6.78 7.18
C ARG A 73 14.14 -6.16 6.69
N GLU A 74 14.28 -6.02 5.37
CA GLU A 74 15.42 -5.33 4.75
C GLU A 74 15.42 -3.83 5.11
N PHE A 75 14.24 -3.18 5.07
CA PHE A 75 14.10 -1.76 5.36
C PHE A 75 14.38 -1.39 6.82
N THR A 76 13.90 -2.20 7.77
CA THR A 76 14.09 -1.97 9.20
C THR A 76 15.36 -2.62 9.75
N LYS A 77 16.07 -3.42 8.94
CA LYS A 77 17.19 -4.27 9.36
C LYS A 77 16.80 -5.18 10.54
N ALA A 78 15.54 -5.63 10.57
CA ALA A 78 14.94 -6.38 11.67
C ALA A 78 15.08 -5.71 13.05
N ASN A 79 15.13 -4.37 13.11
CA ASN A 79 15.21 -3.65 14.37
C ASN A 79 13.85 -3.66 15.09
N ALA A 80 13.80 -4.32 16.25
CA ALA A 80 12.59 -4.48 17.06
C ALA A 80 11.98 -3.14 17.51
N ASN A 81 12.80 -2.17 17.93
CA ASN A 81 12.32 -0.88 18.44
C ASN A 81 11.65 -0.06 17.33
N ILE A 82 12.21 -0.09 16.12
CA ILE A 82 11.64 0.55 14.93
C ILE A 82 10.31 -0.13 14.56
N LEU A 83 10.28 -1.47 14.52
CA LEU A 83 9.06 -2.23 14.21
C LEU A 83 7.93 -1.93 15.21
N LYS A 84 8.21 -1.95 16.52
CA LYS A 84 7.26 -1.61 17.58
C LYS A 84 6.75 -0.17 17.47
N SER A 85 7.64 0.76 17.16
CA SER A 85 7.29 2.17 16.97
C SER A 85 6.40 2.38 15.76
N TYR A 86 6.65 1.68 14.65
CA TYR A 86 5.76 1.68 13.49
C TYR A 86 4.41 1.05 13.78
N LEU A 87 4.38 -0.11 14.43
CA LEU A 87 3.15 -0.79 14.81
C LEU A 87 2.25 0.12 15.67
N SER A 88 2.81 0.68 16.75
CA SER A 88 2.10 1.62 17.62
C SER A 88 1.57 2.82 16.84
N ARG A 89 2.39 3.41 15.95
CA ARG A 89 1.97 4.54 15.13
C ARG A 89 0.85 4.18 14.15
N LEU A 90 0.85 2.99 13.55
CA LEU A 90 -0.21 2.55 12.64
C LEU A 90 -1.51 2.28 13.39
N GLU A 91 -1.45 1.71 14.59
CA GLU A 91 -2.62 1.53 15.45
C GLU A 91 -3.25 2.88 15.85
N ASP A 92 -2.43 3.89 16.14
CA ASP A 92 -2.88 5.28 16.35
C ASP A 92 -3.55 5.87 15.10
N ILE A 93 -2.94 5.68 13.93
CA ILE A 93 -3.52 6.13 12.66
C ILE A 93 -4.88 5.48 12.45
N ARG A 94 -4.98 4.15 12.59
CA ARG A 94 -6.25 3.42 12.43
C ARG A 94 -7.34 3.97 13.34
N ARG A 95 -7.06 4.12 14.64
CA ARG A 95 -8.02 4.69 15.61
C ARG A 95 -8.47 6.10 15.22
N THR A 96 -7.55 6.92 14.72
CA THR A 96 -7.85 8.28 14.27
C THR A 96 -8.74 8.27 13.03
N LEU A 97 -8.46 7.38 12.06
CA LEU A 97 -9.22 7.25 10.82
C LEU A 97 -10.65 6.77 11.07
N GLU A 98 -10.84 5.79 11.96
CA GLU A 98 -12.17 5.27 12.32
C GLU A 98 -13.11 6.31 12.95
N GLN A 99 -12.54 7.39 13.50
CA GLN A 99 -13.28 8.50 14.10
C GLN A 99 -13.33 9.74 13.20
N SER A 100 -12.57 9.75 12.11
CA SER A 100 -12.43 10.91 11.25
C SER A 100 -13.63 11.07 10.32
N VAL A 101 -14.39 12.15 10.51
CA VAL A 101 -15.47 12.54 9.59
C VAL A 101 -14.92 12.72 8.18
N PHE A 102 -13.77 13.39 8.04
CA PHE A 102 -13.13 13.55 6.73
C PHE A 102 -12.90 12.21 6.06
N PHE A 103 -12.35 11.23 6.78
CA PHE A 103 -12.01 9.94 6.19
C PHE A 103 -13.27 9.22 5.72
N LYS A 104 -14.27 9.08 6.60
CA LYS A 104 -15.55 8.41 6.29
C LYS A 104 -16.27 9.00 5.08
N THR A 105 -16.16 10.30 4.86
CA THR A 105 -16.87 10.99 3.78
C THR A 105 -16.00 11.23 2.53
N HIS A 106 -14.85 10.57 2.40
CA HIS A 106 -13.98 10.70 1.22
C HIS A 106 -13.56 9.33 0.68
N GLU A 107 -13.57 9.19 -0.64
CA GLU A 107 -12.88 8.10 -1.33
C GLU A 107 -11.38 8.43 -1.36
N VAL A 108 -10.55 7.64 -0.67
CA VAL A 108 -9.12 7.93 -0.43
C VAL A 108 -8.23 7.10 -1.36
N ILE A 109 -8.27 7.42 -2.64
CA ILE A 109 -7.52 6.66 -3.66
C ILE A 109 -6.14 7.27 -3.91
N GLY A 110 -5.13 6.40 -4.05
CA GLY A 110 -3.79 6.78 -4.51
C GLY A 110 -2.95 7.56 -3.51
N SER A 111 -3.39 7.65 -2.25
CA SER A 111 -2.58 8.14 -1.14
C SER A 111 -1.54 7.10 -0.72
N SER A 112 -0.61 7.48 0.14
CA SER A 112 0.43 6.59 0.65
C SER A 112 0.66 6.78 2.15
N LEU A 113 1.17 5.75 2.80
CA LEU A 113 1.79 5.84 4.12
C LEU A 113 3.30 5.96 3.95
N LEU A 114 3.87 7.09 4.39
CA LEU A 114 5.30 7.35 4.35
C LEU A 114 5.96 6.93 5.66
N PHE A 115 6.72 5.85 5.60
CA PHE A 115 7.53 5.33 6.70
C PHE A 115 8.90 6.02 6.72
N ILE A 116 9.29 6.56 7.88
CA ILE A 116 10.59 7.20 8.08
C ILE A 116 11.17 6.69 9.39
N HIS A 117 12.43 6.25 9.38
CA HIS A 117 13.18 5.95 10.60
C HIS A 117 14.63 6.42 10.48
N ASP A 118 15.33 6.49 11.61
CA ASP A 118 16.75 6.84 11.65
C ASP A 118 17.57 5.93 12.59
N LYS A 119 18.89 6.15 12.62
CA LYS A 119 19.85 5.41 13.46
C LYS A 119 19.65 5.58 14.96
N LYS A 120 18.85 6.57 15.39
CA LYS A 120 18.47 6.77 16.79
C LYS A 120 17.14 6.08 17.09
N GLU A 121 16.68 5.21 16.19
CA GLU A 121 15.44 4.44 16.29
C GLU A 121 14.18 5.32 16.38
N GLN A 122 14.26 6.57 15.91
CA GLN A 122 13.08 7.43 15.80
C GLN A 122 12.30 7.03 14.57
N ALA A 123 11.12 6.45 14.75
CA ALA A 123 10.28 5.97 13.66
C ALA A 123 8.92 6.71 13.61
N LYS A 124 8.50 7.14 12.41
CA LYS A 124 7.22 7.83 12.18
C LYS A 124 6.56 7.37 10.90
N VAL A 125 5.22 7.46 10.88
CA VAL A 125 4.39 7.21 9.71
C VAL A 125 3.42 8.37 9.50
N TRP A 126 3.29 8.82 8.25
CA TRP A 126 2.37 9.87 7.83
C TRP A 126 1.59 9.47 6.59
N MET A 127 0.33 9.92 6.51
CA MET A 127 -0.42 9.86 5.26
C MET A 127 -0.02 11.02 4.35
N ILE A 128 0.19 10.73 3.07
CA ILE A 128 0.58 11.70 2.05
C ILE A 128 -0.21 11.46 0.75
N ASP A 129 -0.06 12.38 -0.20
CA ASP A 129 -0.58 12.27 -1.58
C ASP A 129 -2.11 12.18 -1.73
N PHE A 130 -2.83 13.15 -1.16
CA PHE A 130 -4.29 13.27 -1.26
C PHE A 130 -4.82 13.80 -2.61
N GLY A 131 -4.00 13.81 -3.66
CA GLY A 131 -4.33 14.44 -4.95
C GLY A 131 -5.50 13.79 -5.72
N LYS A 132 -5.91 12.57 -5.32
CA LYS A 132 -7.10 11.88 -5.83
C LYS A 132 -8.08 11.50 -4.71
N THR A 133 -7.89 12.04 -3.51
CA THR A 133 -8.86 11.90 -2.44
C THR A 133 -10.03 12.83 -2.74
N THR A 134 -11.23 12.28 -2.86
CA THR A 134 -12.41 13.05 -3.29
C THR A 134 -13.57 12.86 -2.34
N PRO A 135 -14.36 13.92 -2.05
CA PRO A 135 -15.52 13.78 -1.19
C PRO A 135 -16.59 12.89 -1.84
N LEU A 136 -17.35 12.23 -0.97
CA LEU A 136 -18.57 11.52 -1.36
C LEU A 136 -19.73 12.51 -1.53
N PRO A 137 -20.83 12.10 -2.21
CA PRO A 137 -22.10 12.81 -2.14
C PRO A 137 -22.54 13.01 -0.69
N GLU A 138 -23.29 14.08 -0.44
CA GLU A 138 -23.76 14.43 0.90
C GLU A 138 -24.53 13.27 1.56
N GLY A 139 -24.20 12.99 2.82
CA GLY A 139 -24.82 11.93 3.62
C GLY A 139 -24.33 10.50 3.32
N GLN A 140 -23.39 10.32 2.39
CA GLN A 140 -22.75 9.02 2.16
C GLN A 140 -21.48 8.87 3.00
N GLU A 141 -21.22 7.64 3.42
CA GLU A 141 -20.00 7.24 4.14
C GLU A 141 -19.46 5.93 3.55
N LEU A 142 -18.15 5.73 3.66
CA LEU A 142 -17.47 4.47 3.34
C LEU A 142 -17.05 3.75 4.62
N ASP A 143 -17.03 2.42 4.54
CA ASP A 143 -16.47 1.56 5.60
C ASP A 143 -14.95 1.44 5.46
N HIS A 144 -14.41 1.57 4.25
CA HIS A 144 -13.00 1.44 3.90
C HIS A 144 -12.40 0.03 4.12
N ARG A 145 -13.20 -0.98 4.51
CA ARG A 145 -12.78 -2.39 4.54
C ARG A 145 -13.53 -3.26 3.55
N VAL A 146 -14.75 -2.86 3.19
CA VAL A 146 -15.57 -3.55 2.20
C VAL A 146 -14.85 -3.58 0.85
N SER A 147 -14.97 -4.70 0.13
CA SER A 147 -14.38 -4.83 -1.20
C SER A 147 -15.00 -3.84 -2.19
N TRP A 148 -14.15 -3.24 -3.03
CA TRP A 148 -14.61 -2.40 -4.13
C TRP A 148 -15.43 -3.20 -5.13
N VAL A 149 -16.57 -2.64 -5.52
CA VAL A 149 -17.34 -3.05 -6.70
C VAL A 149 -17.75 -1.78 -7.46
N GLU A 150 -17.93 -1.91 -8.77
CA GLU A 150 -18.32 -0.76 -9.58
C GLU A 150 -19.59 -0.08 -9.02
N GLY A 151 -19.46 1.21 -8.71
CA GLY A 151 -20.53 2.03 -8.14
C GLY A 151 -20.49 2.24 -6.62
N ASN A 152 -19.84 1.37 -5.83
CA ASN A 152 -19.81 1.52 -4.36
C ASN A 152 -18.76 2.52 -3.84
N ARG A 153 -17.75 2.84 -4.66
CA ARG A 153 -16.63 3.77 -4.33
C ARG A 153 -15.76 3.36 -3.14
N GLU A 154 -15.88 2.13 -2.64
CA GLU A 154 -15.02 1.64 -1.56
C GLU A 154 -13.55 1.61 -2.00
N ASP A 155 -12.65 2.02 -1.12
CA ASP A 155 -11.21 2.11 -1.43
C ASP A 155 -10.38 1.00 -0.80
N GLY A 156 -10.96 0.24 0.15
CA GLY A 156 -10.27 -0.81 0.88
C GLY A 156 -9.10 -0.30 1.73
N TYR A 157 -9.06 0.99 2.07
CA TYR A 157 -7.91 1.60 2.75
C TYR A 157 -7.67 0.99 4.14
N LEU A 158 -8.73 0.81 4.94
CA LEU A 158 -8.62 0.18 6.26
C LEU A 158 -8.36 -1.32 6.15
N TYR A 159 -8.87 -2.00 5.12
CA TYR A 159 -8.46 -3.38 4.82
C TYR A 159 -6.94 -3.47 4.57
N GLY A 160 -6.38 -2.51 3.83
CA GLY A 160 -4.94 -2.39 3.63
C GLY A 160 -4.17 -2.13 4.91
N LEU A 161 -4.65 -1.19 5.73
CA LEU A 161 -4.02 -0.84 7.00
C LEU A 161 -4.06 -1.99 8.01
N ASP A 162 -5.17 -2.74 8.09
CA ASP A 162 -5.30 -3.90 8.98
C ASP A 162 -4.30 -4.99 8.61
N ASN A 163 -4.19 -5.33 7.32
CA ASN A 163 -3.17 -6.28 6.83
C ASN A 163 -1.74 -5.83 7.14
N LEU A 164 -1.45 -4.53 6.99
CA LEU A 164 -0.13 -3.97 7.27
C LEU A 164 0.21 -4.02 8.75
N ILE A 165 -0.75 -3.70 9.63
CA ILE A 165 -0.61 -3.81 11.08
C ILE A 165 -0.32 -5.27 11.46
N ASP A 166 -1.06 -6.22 10.91
CA ASP A 166 -0.88 -7.64 11.23
C ASP A 166 0.48 -8.16 10.76
N ILE A 167 0.97 -7.71 9.59
CA ILE A 167 2.33 -8.03 9.11
C ILE A 167 3.39 -7.51 10.07
N LEU A 168 3.30 -6.23 10.49
CA LEU A 168 4.29 -5.66 11.40
C LEU A 168 4.22 -6.23 12.80
N ARG A 169 3.04 -6.63 13.28
CA ARG A 169 2.87 -7.32 14.55
C ARG A 169 3.56 -8.68 14.54
N GLU A 170 3.30 -9.50 13.53
CA GLU A 170 3.97 -10.79 13.33
C GLU A 170 5.50 -10.64 13.31
N MET A 171 6.01 -9.66 12.57
CA MET A 171 7.45 -9.38 12.52
C MET A 171 8.03 -8.92 13.87
N ALA A 172 7.29 -8.11 14.63
CA ALA A 172 7.72 -7.66 15.95
C ALA A 172 7.79 -8.83 16.95
N ASP A 173 6.80 -9.71 16.92
CA ASP A 173 6.74 -10.91 17.77
C ASP A 173 7.87 -11.90 17.43
N GLU A 174 8.19 -12.10 16.14
CA GLU A 174 9.35 -12.90 15.69
C GLU A 174 10.68 -12.38 16.22
N THR A 175 10.80 -11.05 16.38
CA THR A 175 12.05 -10.42 16.81
C THR A 175 12.24 -10.53 18.32
N ASP A 176 11.14 -10.54 19.09
CA ASP A 176 11.18 -10.71 20.54
C ASP A 176 11.44 -12.17 20.97
N ALA A 177 11.19 -13.13 20.08
CA ALA A 177 11.41 -14.56 20.34
C ALA A 177 12.85 -15.05 20.08
N ASN A 178 13.70 -14.23 19.44
CA ASN A 178 15.09 -14.52 19.09
C ASN A 178 16.08 -13.74 19.96
#